data_AF-A0A959DFZ7-F1
#
_entry.id   AF-A0A959DFZ7-F1
#
_cell.length_a   1.000
_cell.length_b   1.000
_cell.length_c   1.000
_cell.angle_alpha   90.00
_cell.angle_beta   90.00
_cell.angle_gamma   90.00
#
_symmetry.space_group_name_H-M   'P 1'
#
loop_
_entity.id
_entity.type
_entity.pdbx_description
1 polymer ?
#
loop_
_entity_poly.entity_id
_entity_poly.type
_entity_poly.pdbx_seq_one_letter_code
_entity_poly.pdbx_strand_id
1 'polypeptide(L)'
;MSSFKVQQSLLLTINGIKKIHLSLSQYGKLKPKDLLTTEHTTAGRLKPEQHVDNLIKAGELADPTSPLLAISCRNILSNLRCIAYKSTAQDGQIASVEEEVFSPHRPYFVFGEKDGRLQMTTFTPETGQEKTFEWFFSGVPVVWENMNEEALFKKIVTEAADHSHVWRLPRGAHPKATENTQQNWEALHGLFIRSIGQPSETAFGHLAKYAAAQHLKREDDYLHNILGLNEAGHLIQYCGKGKLEDLGRHLLSHGVKSAIMVDNSGSVTTIFFPKGAQTENPIQLFAAPNHRHAGTAYLIVELLDAAFQ
;
A
#
# COMPACT_ATOMS: atom_id res chain seq x y z
N MET A 1 -16.77 -0.58 -26.52
CA MET A 1 -15.43 -1.18 -26.68
C MET A 1 -14.39 -0.14 -26.27
N SER A 2 -13.31 -0.50 -25.56
CA SER A 2 -12.20 0.46 -25.37
C SER A 2 -11.37 0.50 -26.65
N SER A 3 -10.87 1.68 -27.00
CA SER A 3 -10.06 1.87 -28.21
C SER A 3 -8.65 1.26 -28.09
N PHE A 4 -8.24 0.86 -26.89
CA PHE A 4 -6.96 0.21 -26.61
C PHE A 4 -7.04 -0.59 -25.30
N LYS A 5 -6.12 -1.55 -25.13
CA LYS A 5 -5.91 -2.31 -23.88
C LYS A 5 -4.50 -2.04 -23.39
N VAL A 6 -4.36 -1.54 -22.16
CA VAL A 6 -3.05 -1.37 -21.52
C VAL A 6 -2.69 -2.64 -20.77
N GLN A 7 -1.60 -3.29 -21.19
CA GLN A 7 -0.91 -4.34 -20.45
C GLN A 7 0.43 -3.77 -20.01
N GLN A 8 0.52 -3.39 -18.75
CA GLN A 8 1.75 -2.85 -18.16
C GLN A 8 1.97 -3.54 -16.83
N SER A 9 3.19 -4.01 -16.62
CA SER A 9 3.66 -4.51 -15.34
C SER A 9 5.10 -4.08 -15.14
N LEU A 10 5.52 -4.01 -13.89
CA LEU A 10 6.90 -3.73 -13.50
C LEU A 10 7.24 -4.70 -12.37
N LEU A 11 8.36 -5.40 -12.49
CA LEU A 11 8.96 -6.15 -11.40
C LEU A 11 10.36 -5.59 -11.18
N LEU A 12 10.61 -5.02 -10.00
CA LEU A 12 11.93 -4.54 -9.60
C LEU A 12 12.44 -5.38 -8.44
N THR A 13 13.67 -5.86 -8.58
CA THR A 13 14.47 -6.36 -7.46
C THR A 13 15.41 -5.23 -7.07
N ILE A 14 15.20 -4.63 -5.91
CA ILE A 14 15.97 -3.48 -5.45
C ILE A 14 17.09 -4.01 -4.57
N ASN A 15 18.27 -4.14 -5.18
CA ASN A 15 19.52 -4.49 -4.50
C ASN A 15 20.28 -3.21 -4.15
N GLY A 16 21.26 -3.30 -3.24
CA GLY A 16 22.13 -2.17 -2.92
C GLY A 16 21.39 -1.01 -2.24
N ILE A 17 20.52 -1.34 -1.28
CA ILE A 17 19.81 -0.35 -0.47
C ILE A 17 20.76 0.16 0.61
N LYS A 18 20.98 1.47 0.65
CA LYS A 18 21.72 2.14 1.73
C LYS A 18 20.80 2.42 2.92
N LYS A 19 19.63 2.99 2.66
CA LYS A 19 18.59 3.24 3.66
C LYS A 19 17.21 3.37 3.01
N ILE A 20 16.15 3.08 3.75
CA ILE A 20 14.78 3.35 3.34
C ILE A 20 14.15 4.34 4.30
N HIS A 21 13.43 5.31 3.75
CA HIS A 21 12.70 6.31 4.51
C HIS A 21 11.22 6.25 4.19
N LEU A 22 10.39 6.19 5.24
CA LEU A 22 8.96 6.44 5.12
C LEU A 22 8.71 7.96 5.18
N SER A 23 8.21 8.53 4.09
CA SER A 23 7.82 9.94 4.03
C SER A 23 6.30 10.06 3.98
N LEU A 24 5.72 10.67 5.01
CA LEU A 24 4.29 10.95 5.11
C LEU A 24 4.04 12.44 4.85
N SER A 25 2.93 12.77 4.20
CA SER A 25 2.55 14.15 3.93
C SER A 25 2.02 14.87 5.18
N GLN A 26 1.55 14.10 6.16
CA GLN A 26 1.01 14.58 7.42
C GLN A 26 1.01 13.42 8.42
N TYR A 27 0.99 13.76 9.70
CA TYR A 27 0.96 12.83 10.82
C TYR A 27 -0.34 12.97 11.61
N GLY A 28 -0.74 11.91 12.33
CA GLY A 28 -1.98 11.88 13.10
C GLY A 28 -3.21 11.45 12.29
N LYS A 29 -4.40 11.84 12.76
CA LYS A 29 -5.70 11.39 12.24
C LYS A 29 -6.04 12.05 10.91
N LEU A 30 -6.42 11.21 9.94
CA LEU A 30 -6.90 11.69 8.64
C LEU A 30 -8.41 11.60 8.54
N LYS A 31 -9.00 12.41 7.66
CA LYS A 31 -10.40 12.19 7.27
C LYS A 31 -10.46 11.00 6.32
N PRO A 32 -11.34 10.02 6.54
CA PRO A 32 -11.62 8.98 5.57
C PRO A 32 -11.95 9.59 4.21
N LYS A 33 -11.42 8.99 3.16
CA LYS A 33 -11.76 9.39 1.80
C LYS A 33 -13.16 8.87 1.49
N ASP A 34 -14.04 9.75 1.04
CA ASP A 34 -15.26 9.32 0.37
C ASP A 34 -14.88 8.74 -1.00
N LEU A 35 -15.15 7.45 -1.19
CA LEU A 35 -14.78 6.71 -2.40
C LEU A 35 -15.91 6.66 -3.44
N LEU A 36 -17.06 7.27 -3.14
CA LEU A 36 -18.24 7.35 -4.01
C LEU A 36 -18.30 8.71 -4.71
N THR A 37 -17.75 9.75 -4.09
CA THR A 37 -17.69 11.07 -4.70
C THR A 37 -16.67 11.14 -5.84
N THR A 38 -16.93 12.04 -6.78
CA THR A 38 -16.00 12.38 -7.87
C THR A 38 -14.94 13.38 -7.43
N GLU A 39 -15.12 14.03 -6.28
CA GLU A 39 -14.19 15.03 -5.77
C GLU A 39 -12.87 14.39 -5.32
N HIS A 40 -11.77 14.96 -5.82
CA HIS A 40 -10.44 14.56 -5.39
C HIS A 40 -9.97 15.50 -4.29
N THR A 41 -9.87 14.99 -3.06
CA THR A 41 -9.20 15.71 -1.98
C THR A 41 -7.73 15.95 -2.33
N THR A 42 -7.35 17.22 -2.48
CA THR A 42 -5.96 17.66 -2.70
C THR A 42 -5.24 18.01 -1.39
N ALA A 43 -6.00 18.31 -0.34
CA ALA A 43 -5.47 18.62 0.98
C ALA A 43 -4.59 17.47 1.50
N GLY A 44 -3.39 17.83 1.99
CA GLY A 44 -2.45 16.88 2.58
C GLY A 44 -1.79 15.93 1.58
N ARG A 45 -1.64 16.29 0.30
CA ARG A 45 -0.88 15.50 -0.69
C ARG A 45 0.34 16.25 -1.21
N LEU A 46 1.46 15.55 -1.30
CA LEU A 46 2.74 16.08 -1.77
C LEU A 46 3.21 15.30 -3.00
N LYS A 47 3.93 15.98 -3.89
CA LYS A 47 4.66 15.33 -4.98
C LYS A 47 5.89 14.58 -4.42
N PRO A 48 6.42 13.57 -5.13
CA PRO A 48 7.65 12.86 -4.79
C PRO A 48 8.82 13.77 -4.40
N GLU A 49 9.05 14.85 -5.15
CA GLU A 49 10.14 15.81 -4.90
C GLU A 49 9.94 16.52 -3.56
N GLN A 50 8.71 16.87 -3.23
CA GLN A 50 8.38 17.50 -1.95
C GLN A 50 8.54 16.52 -0.77
N HIS A 51 8.31 15.23 -0.98
CA HIS A 51 8.62 14.20 0.02
C HIS A 51 10.13 14.08 0.25
N VAL A 52 10.94 14.15 -0.81
CA VAL A 52 12.41 14.19 -0.72
C VAL A 52 12.87 15.45 0.01
N ASP A 53 12.37 16.63 -0.37
CA ASP A 53 12.69 17.91 0.28
C ASP A 53 12.40 17.89 1.79
N ASN A 54 11.28 17.28 2.19
CA ASN A 54 10.93 17.15 3.60
C ASN A 54 11.93 16.28 4.38
N LEU A 55 12.42 15.19 3.79
CA LEU A 55 13.44 14.35 4.43
C LEU A 55 14.78 15.08 4.55
N ILE A 56 15.15 15.91 3.57
CA ILE A 56 16.36 16.77 3.65
C ILE A 56 16.21 17.78 4.79
N LYS A 57 15.08 18.48 4.85
CA LYS A 57 14.81 19.48 5.91
C LYS A 57 14.80 18.85 7.30
N ALA A 58 14.39 17.60 7.41
CA ALA A 58 14.41 16.83 8.66
C ALA A 58 15.80 16.27 9.00
N GLY A 59 16.79 16.37 8.09
CA GLY A 59 18.13 15.80 8.27
C GLY A 59 18.16 14.27 8.19
N GLU A 60 17.14 13.65 7.60
CA GLU A 60 17.02 12.19 7.53
C GLU A 60 17.80 11.61 6.33
N LEU A 61 17.91 12.37 5.23
CA LEU A 61 18.75 12.02 4.09
C LEU A 61 20.20 12.44 4.37
N ALA A 62 21.04 11.47 4.71
CA ALA A 62 22.44 11.73 5.09
C ALA A 62 23.29 12.26 3.92
N ASP A 63 23.00 11.82 2.69
CA ASP A 63 23.64 12.32 1.48
C ASP A 63 22.57 12.65 0.42
N PRO A 64 22.22 13.93 0.24
CA PRO A 64 21.25 14.36 -0.76
C PRO A 64 21.66 14.08 -2.22
N THR A 65 22.90 13.69 -2.48
CA THR A 65 23.38 13.37 -3.84
C THR A 65 23.28 11.90 -4.18
N SER A 66 23.09 11.03 -3.18
CA SER A 66 22.89 9.59 -3.36
C SER A 66 21.66 9.33 -4.24
N PRO A 67 21.71 8.40 -5.23
CA PRO A 67 20.57 8.09 -6.08
C PRO A 67 19.37 7.61 -5.25
N LEU A 68 18.16 8.07 -5.60
CA LEU A 68 16.94 7.74 -4.87
C LEU A 68 15.91 7.05 -5.75
N LEU A 69 15.14 6.12 -5.17
CA LEU A 69 13.91 5.60 -5.75
C LEU A 69 12.72 6.01 -4.87
N ALA A 70 11.75 6.70 -5.44
CA ALA A 70 10.49 7.03 -4.78
C ALA A 70 9.40 6.06 -5.23
N ILE A 71 8.91 5.25 -4.29
CA ILE A 71 7.85 4.25 -4.53
C ILE A 71 6.57 4.72 -3.84
N SER A 72 5.46 4.73 -4.55
CA SER A 72 4.18 5.14 -3.97
C SER A 72 3.60 4.07 -3.05
N CYS A 73 3.14 4.47 -1.86
CA CYS A 73 2.50 3.59 -0.88
C CYS A 73 1.26 4.27 -0.28
N ARG A 74 0.44 4.87 -1.13
CA ARG A 74 -0.59 5.83 -0.71
C ARG A 74 -1.82 5.20 -0.03
N ASN A 75 -1.97 3.87 -0.08
CA ASN A 75 -3.04 3.20 0.64
C ASN A 75 -2.87 3.28 2.17
N ILE A 76 -1.64 3.51 2.64
CA ILE A 76 -1.29 3.70 4.06
C ILE A 76 -2.21 4.69 4.78
N LEU A 77 -2.69 5.70 4.05
CA LEU A 77 -3.45 6.83 4.57
C LEU A 77 -4.83 6.99 3.89
N SER A 78 -5.33 5.91 3.28
CA SER A 78 -6.65 5.91 2.63
C SER A 78 -7.45 4.61 2.79
N ASN A 79 -6.82 3.51 3.17
CA ASN A 79 -7.50 2.28 3.57
C ASN A 79 -7.67 2.28 5.10
N LEU A 80 -8.89 2.03 5.60
CA LEU A 80 -9.19 2.02 7.03
C LEU A 80 -8.29 1.10 7.84
N ARG A 81 -7.86 -0.04 7.28
CA ARG A 81 -6.96 -1.02 7.95
C ARG A 81 -5.48 -0.81 7.63
N CYS A 82 -5.13 0.26 6.94
CA CYS A 82 -3.75 0.65 6.76
C CYS A 82 -3.34 1.71 7.79
N ILE A 83 -2.21 1.48 8.45
CA ILE A 83 -1.59 2.39 9.42
C ILE A 83 -0.14 2.63 9.03
N ALA A 84 0.44 3.75 9.45
CA ALA A 84 1.87 3.98 9.42
C ALA A 84 2.37 4.46 10.78
N TYR A 85 3.59 4.09 11.10
CA TYR A 85 4.32 4.60 12.24
C TYR A 85 5.68 5.09 11.77
N LYS A 86 6.13 6.20 12.36
CA LYS A 86 7.49 6.68 12.23
C LYS A 86 7.99 7.16 13.57
N SER A 87 9.12 6.63 14.01
CA SER A 87 9.82 7.09 15.20
C SER A 87 10.30 8.52 14.98
N THR A 88 10.13 9.37 15.99
CA THR A 88 10.58 10.76 15.98
C THR A 88 11.23 11.07 17.33
N ALA A 89 11.99 12.16 17.41
CA ALA A 89 12.64 12.60 18.64
C ALA A 89 11.66 12.93 19.79
N GLN A 90 10.34 13.01 19.52
CA GLN A 90 9.30 13.46 20.44
C GLN A 90 8.20 12.40 20.67
N ASP A 91 8.57 11.11 20.72
CA ASP A 91 7.72 9.91 20.98
C ASP A 91 7.16 9.12 19.79
N GLY A 92 7.56 9.44 18.55
CA GLY A 92 7.06 8.73 17.37
C GLY A 92 5.57 9.01 17.10
N GLN A 93 5.17 8.91 15.84
CA GLN A 93 3.81 9.27 15.43
C GLN A 93 3.19 8.15 14.61
N ILE A 94 2.01 7.68 15.05
CA ILE A 94 1.15 6.83 14.23
C ILE A 94 0.25 7.73 13.39
N ALA A 95 0.28 7.52 12.09
CA ALA A 95 -0.68 8.07 11.15
C ALA A 95 -1.70 6.98 10.80
N SER A 96 -2.98 7.30 10.97
CA SER A 96 -4.10 6.40 10.67
C SER A 96 -5.29 7.19 10.15
N VAL A 97 -6.14 6.52 9.38
CA VAL A 97 -7.41 7.12 8.93
C VAL A 97 -8.41 7.19 10.09
N GLU A 98 -8.39 6.24 11.03
CA GLU A 98 -9.22 6.26 12.24
C GLU A 98 -8.48 5.61 13.44
N GLU A 99 -8.55 6.25 14.61
CA GLU A 99 -7.86 5.81 15.85
C GLU A 99 -8.49 4.55 16.47
N GLU A 100 -9.77 4.28 16.22
CA GLU A 100 -10.49 3.10 16.75
C GLU A 100 -10.17 1.81 16.00
N VAL A 101 -9.29 1.84 14.99
CA VAL A 101 -9.01 0.68 14.13
C VAL A 101 -8.04 -0.31 14.77
N PHE A 102 -7.44 0.04 15.91
CA PHE A 102 -6.67 -0.90 16.73
C PHE A 102 -7.59 -1.96 17.36
N SER A 103 -7.86 -3.01 16.59
CA SER A 103 -8.53 -4.20 17.10
C SER A 103 -7.47 -5.19 17.61
N PRO A 104 -7.51 -5.58 18.89
CA PRO A 104 -6.61 -6.62 19.41
C PRO A 104 -6.87 -7.99 18.77
N HIS A 105 -8.03 -8.17 18.11
CA HIS A 105 -8.42 -9.45 17.49
C HIS A 105 -7.88 -9.63 16.07
N ARG A 106 -7.34 -8.57 15.44
CA ARG A 106 -6.84 -8.64 14.06
C ARG A 106 -5.51 -7.89 13.92
N PRO A 107 -4.37 -8.62 13.93
CA PRO A 107 -3.07 -8.00 13.73
C PRO A 107 -2.97 -7.35 12.34
N TYR A 108 -2.11 -6.36 12.23
CA TYR A 108 -1.74 -5.70 10.99
C TYR A 108 -0.60 -6.43 10.32
N PHE A 109 -0.62 -6.47 9.00
CA PHE A 109 0.48 -6.99 8.18
C PHE A 109 1.38 -5.82 7.81
N VAL A 110 2.53 -5.71 8.48
CA VAL A 110 3.40 -4.53 8.37
C VAL A 110 4.67 -4.82 7.61
N PHE A 111 5.13 -3.81 6.87
CA PHE A 111 6.48 -3.70 6.34
C PHE A 111 7.15 -2.52 7.02
N GLY A 112 8.36 -2.72 7.54
CA GLY A 112 9.07 -1.69 8.29
C GLY A 112 10.54 -2.00 8.47
N GLU A 113 11.21 -1.07 9.14
CA GLU A 113 12.59 -1.22 9.59
C GLU A 113 12.62 -1.42 11.10
N LYS A 114 13.26 -2.51 11.53
CA LYS A 114 13.42 -2.89 12.92
C LYS A 114 14.85 -3.37 13.13
N ASP A 115 15.52 -2.79 14.13
CA ASP A 115 16.93 -3.07 14.46
C ASP A 115 17.86 -2.93 13.23
N GLY A 116 17.64 -1.89 12.41
CA GLY A 116 18.40 -1.60 11.18
C GLY A 116 18.17 -2.59 10.03
N ARG A 117 17.11 -3.41 10.09
CA ARG A 117 16.77 -4.40 9.05
C ARG A 117 15.34 -4.24 8.57
N LEU A 118 15.15 -4.42 7.27
CA LEU A 118 13.82 -4.52 6.68
C LEU A 118 13.14 -5.82 7.11
N GLN A 119 11.89 -5.72 7.54
CA GLN A 119 11.11 -6.87 7.99
C GLN A 119 9.65 -6.75 7.52
N MET A 120 9.06 -7.90 7.23
CA MET A 120 7.61 -8.04 7.11
C MET A 120 7.12 -8.95 8.23
N THR A 121 6.25 -8.43 9.08
CA THR A 121 5.76 -9.14 10.27
C THR A 121 4.33 -8.75 10.60
N THR A 122 3.71 -9.50 11.51
CA THR A 122 2.40 -9.16 12.05
C THR A 122 2.57 -8.26 13.26
N PHE A 123 1.86 -7.14 13.28
CA PHE A 123 1.84 -6.19 14.37
C PHE A 123 0.47 -6.20 15.06
N THR A 124 0.45 -6.59 16.33
CA THR A 124 -0.73 -6.38 17.18
C THR A 124 -0.51 -5.08 17.93
N PRO A 125 -1.45 -4.13 17.92
CA PRO A 125 -1.33 -2.92 18.71
C PRO A 125 -1.36 -3.27 20.20
N GLU A 126 -0.19 -3.41 20.79
CA GLU A 126 0.05 -3.55 22.21
C GLU A 126 0.93 -2.38 22.65
N THR A 127 0.72 -1.88 23.87
CA THR A 127 1.40 -0.67 24.35
C THR A 127 2.92 -0.78 24.22
N GLY A 128 3.53 0.03 23.32
CA GLY A 128 4.98 0.20 23.19
C GLY A 128 5.66 -0.73 22.19
N GLN A 129 4.96 -1.68 21.55
CA GLN A 129 5.58 -2.57 20.55
C GLN A 129 5.98 -1.81 19.28
N GLU A 130 5.24 -0.76 18.92
CA GLU A 130 5.53 0.13 17.80
C GLU A 130 6.92 0.77 17.91
N LYS A 131 7.38 1.04 19.14
CA LYS A 131 8.69 1.65 19.42
C LYS A 131 9.87 0.74 19.10
N THR A 132 9.62 -0.53 18.78
CA THR A 132 10.66 -1.45 18.29
C THR A 132 10.99 -1.25 16.81
N PHE A 133 10.24 -0.41 16.10
CA PHE A 133 10.49 -0.05 14.71
C PHE A 133 11.08 1.36 14.62
N GLU A 134 11.93 1.62 13.62
CA GLU A 134 12.23 2.99 13.20
C GLU A 134 11.02 3.58 12.44
N TRP A 135 10.42 2.77 11.59
CA TRP A 135 9.20 3.08 10.87
C TRP A 135 8.54 1.77 10.42
N PHE A 136 7.23 1.80 10.23
CA PHE A 136 6.52 0.75 9.53
C PHE A 136 5.26 1.29 8.88
N PHE A 137 4.69 0.51 7.99
CA PHE A 137 3.31 0.70 7.58
C PHE A 137 2.65 -0.63 7.24
N SER A 138 1.33 -0.67 7.32
CA SER A 138 0.55 -1.87 6.99
C SER A 138 -0.07 -1.82 5.60
N GLY A 139 -0.33 -3.01 5.07
CA GLY A 139 -0.99 -3.20 3.79
C GLY A 139 -1.84 -4.47 3.78
N VAL A 140 -2.45 -4.75 2.64
CA VAL A 140 -3.22 -5.99 2.44
C VAL A 140 -2.24 -7.11 2.10
N PRO A 141 -2.16 -8.20 2.88
CA PRO A 141 -1.22 -9.28 2.59
C PRO A 141 -1.63 -9.97 1.28
N VAL A 142 -0.64 -10.21 0.41
CA VAL A 142 -0.81 -10.96 -0.85
C VAL A 142 0.14 -12.14 -0.95
N VAL A 143 1.18 -12.17 -0.12
CA VAL A 143 1.98 -13.36 0.19
C VAL A 143 2.29 -13.27 1.68
N TRP A 144 2.10 -14.35 2.44
CA TRP A 144 2.44 -14.34 3.85
C TRP A 144 2.86 -15.74 4.31
N GLU A 145 3.95 -15.80 5.07
CA GLU A 145 4.64 -17.06 5.39
C GLU A 145 3.68 -18.15 5.89
N ASN A 146 3.83 -19.36 5.33
CA ASN A 146 3.07 -20.56 5.72
C ASN A 146 1.54 -20.44 5.59
N MET A 147 1.00 -19.40 4.95
CA MET A 147 -0.43 -19.32 4.65
C MET A 147 -0.73 -20.07 3.35
N ASN A 148 -1.73 -20.96 3.38
CA ASN A 148 -2.29 -21.54 2.17
C ASN A 148 -3.19 -20.53 1.44
N GLU A 149 -3.60 -20.85 0.21
CA GLU A 149 -4.40 -19.96 -0.64
C GLU A 149 -5.72 -19.54 0.03
N GLU A 150 -6.41 -20.45 0.72
CA GLU A 150 -7.68 -20.15 1.39
C GLU A 150 -7.48 -19.15 2.53
N ALA A 151 -6.51 -19.40 3.42
CA ALA A 151 -6.21 -18.54 4.55
C ALA A 151 -5.77 -17.14 4.07
N LEU A 152 -4.91 -17.07 3.06
CA LEU A 152 -4.49 -15.82 2.45
C LEU A 152 -5.67 -15.06 1.86
N PHE A 153 -6.55 -15.76 1.13
CA PHE A 153 -7.73 -15.13 0.54
C PHE A 153 -8.66 -14.53 1.59
N LYS A 154 -8.86 -15.23 2.72
CA LYS A 154 -9.62 -14.67 3.87
C LYS A 154 -8.98 -13.37 4.36
N LYS A 155 -7.65 -13.31 4.48
CA LYS A 155 -6.94 -12.07 4.88
C LYS A 155 -7.09 -10.96 3.85
N ILE A 156 -6.95 -11.25 2.56
CA ILE A 156 -7.17 -10.27 1.49
C ILE A 156 -8.55 -9.62 1.64
N VAL A 157 -9.59 -10.43 1.87
CA VAL A 157 -10.97 -9.96 2.05
C VAL A 157 -11.13 -9.10 3.31
N THR A 158 -10.52 -9.49 4.44
CA THR A 158 -10.71 -8.79 5.72
C THR A 158 -9.81 -7.58 5.94
N GLU A 159 -8.74 -7.43 5.16
CA GLU A 159 -7.82 -6.29 5.26
C GLU A 159 -8.01 -5.24 4.15
N ALA A 160 -8.67 -5.58 3.04
CA ALA A 160 -8.98 -4.63 1.97
C ALA A 160 -10.28 -3.84 2.26
N ALA A 161 -10.18 -2.68 2.92
CA ALA A 161 -11.34 -1.82 3.17
C ALA A 161 -11.94 -1.23 1.87
N ASP A 162 -11.11 -1.07 0.84
CA ASP A 162 -11.58 -0.82 -0.52
C ASP A 162 -11.84 -2.15 -1.23
N HIS A 163 -13.11 -2.56 -1.21
CA HIS A 163 -13.57 -3.82 -1.76
C HIS A 163 -13.42 -3.95 -3.27
N SER A 164 -13.17 -2.86 -4.00
CA SER A 164 -12.90 -2.95 -5.44
C SER A 164 -11.51 -3.49 -5.75
N HIS A 165 -10.67 -3.79 -4.75
CA HIS A 165 -9.46 -4.60 -4.93
C HIS A 165 -9.73 -6.10 -4.97
N VAL A 166 -10.92 -6.50 -4.52
CA VAL A 166 -11.25 -7.90 -4.24
C VAL A 166 -12.37 -8.35 -5.18
N TRP A 167 -13.39 -7.52 -5.36
CA TRP A 167 -14.51 -7.77 -6.26
C TRP A 167 -14.66 -6.66 -7.29
N ARG A 168 -15.20 -7.01 -8.45
CA ARG A 168 -15.43 -6.10 -9.56
C ARG A 168 -16.60 -5.15 -9.24
N LEU A 169 -16.29 -4.10 -8.50
CA LEU A 169 -17.21 -3.08 -8.00
C LEU A 169 -16.77 -1.70 -8.49
N PRO A 170 -16.93 -1.38 -9.78
CA PRO A 170 -16.60 -0.06 -10.28
C PRO A 170 -17.46 1.00 -9.57
N ARG A 171 -16.85 2.10 -9.14
CA ARG A 171 -17.51 3.15 -8.35
C ARG A 171 -16.91 4.53 -8.60
N GLY A 172 -17.55 5.57 -8.06
CA GLY A 172 -17.13 6.96 -8.25
C GLY A 172 -17.02 7.32 -9.73
N ALA A 173 -15.92 7.95 -10.13
CA ALA A 173 -15.66 8.36 -11.51
C ALA A 173 -15.29 7.21 -12.49
N HIS A 174 -15.35 5.94 -12.08
CA HIS A 174 -15.02 4.83 -12.96
C HIS A 174 -16.03 4.72 -14.13
N PRO A 175 -15.59 4.58 -15.40
CA PRO A 175 -16.49 4.63 -16.56
C PRO A 175 -17.51 3.47 -16.65
N LYS A 176 -17.29 2.40 -15.88
CA LYS A 176 -18.22 1.27 -15.75
C LYS A 176 -19.02 1.29 -14.43
N ALA A 177 -18.94 2.36 -13.65
CA ALA A 177 -19.70 2.47 -12.41
C ALA A 177 -21.19 2.58 -12.74
N THR A 178 -22.01 1.81 -12.02
CA THR A 178 -23.47 1.88 -12.08
C THR A 178 -24.01 2.08 -10.67
N GLU A 179 -25.28 2.49 -10.55
CA GLU A 179 -25.95 2.60 -9.25
C GLU A 179 -25.87 1.27 -8.48
N ASN A 180 -26.12 0.14 -9.16
CA ASN A 180 -26.02 -1.18 -8.55
C ASN A 180 -24.60 -1.50 -8.03
N THR A 181 -23.54 -1.15 -8.77
CA THR A 181 -22.17 -1.42 -8.28
C THR A 181 -21.78 -0.52 -7.12
N GLN A 182 -22.30 0.72 -7.08
CA GLN A 182 -22.11 1.64 -5.96
C GLN A 182 -22.85 1.16 -4.69
N GLN A 183 -24.12 0.78 -4.81
CA GLN A 183 -24.91 0.21 -3.70
C GLN A 183 -24.27 -1.07 -3.13
N ASN A 184 -23.81 -1.97 -3.99
CA ASN A 184 -23.11 -3.19 -3.55
C ASN A 184 -21.79 -2.87 -2.83
N TRP A 185 -21.04 -1.87 -3.32
CA TRP A 185 -19.82 -1.42 -2.65
C TRP A 185 -20.12 -0.80 -1.28
N GLU A 186 -21.13 0.07 -1.19
CA GLU A 186 -21.57 0.69 0.06
C GLU A 186 -21.99 -0.33 1.10
N ALA A 187 -22.79 -1.31 0.70
CA ALA A 187 -23.26 -2.36 1.59
C ALA A 187 -22.11 -3.23 2.11
N LEU A 188 -21.16 -3.60 1.24
CA LEU A 188 -19.95 -4.31 1.67
C LEU A 188 -19.09 -3.47 2.60
N HIS A 189 -18.87 -2.19 2.27
CA HIS A 189 -18.06 -1.29 3.09
C HIS A 189 -18.70 -1.08 4.48
N GLY A 190 -20.02 -0.94 4.54
CA GLY A 190 -20.76 -0.90 5.80
C GLY A 190 -20.64 -2.20 6.61
N LEU A 191 -20.66 -3.37 5.96
CA LEU A 191 -20.39 -4.65 6.63
C LEU A 191 -18.95 -4.73 7.15
N PHE A 192 -17.98 -4.26 6.36
CA PHE A 192 -16.58 -4.22 6.74
C PHE A 192 -16.37 -3.39 8.00
N ILE A 193 -16.87 -2.15 8.03
CA ILE A 193 -16.80 -1.25 9.19
C ILE A 193 -17.38 -1.94 10.44
N ARG A 194 -18.58 -2.52 10.34
CA ARG A 194 -19.22 -3.24 11.46
C ARG A 194 -18.44 -4.48 11.92
N SER A 195 -17.61 -5.05 11.06
CA SER A 195 -16.80 -6.23 11.35
C SER A 195 -15.36 -5.90 11.75
N ILE A 196 -14.97 -4.62 11.81
CA ILE A 196 -13.56 -4.23 11.90
C ILE A 196 -12.88 -4.70 13.19
N GLY A 197 -13.67 -4.80 14.27
CA GLY A 197 -13.23 -5.30 15.56
C GLY A 197 -13.40 -6.81 15.76
N GLN A 198 -13.96 -7.53 14.80
CA GLN A 198 -14.30 -8.95 14.94
C GLN A 198 -13.13 -9.85 14.53
N PRO A 199 -13.07 -11.11 15.02
CA PRO A 199 -12.14 -12.11 14.52
C PRO A 199 -12.23 -12.28 13.00
N SER A 200 -11.09 -12.59 12.38
CA SER A 200 -10.95 -12.68 10.92
C SER A 200 -11.95 -13.63 10.26
N GLU A 201 -12.23 -14.80 10.85
CA GLU A 201 -13.21 -15.75 10.30
C GLU A 201 -14.64 -15.20 10.31
N THR A 202 -15.05 -14.53 11.39
CA THR A 202 -16.38 -13.90 11.49
C THR A 202 -16.54 -12.77 10.48
N ALA A 203 -15.53 -11.90 10.39
CA ALA A 203 -15.53 -10.81 9.42
C ALA A 203 -15.57 -11.33 7.97
N PHE A 204 -14.77 -12.35 7.66
CA PHE A 204 -14.79 -13.02 6.36
C PHE A 204 -16.18 -13.62 6.07
N GLY A 205 -16.79 -14.32 7.03
CA GLY A 205 -18.11 -14.91 6.88
C GLY A 205 -19.18 -13.88 6.48
N HIS A 206 -19.18 -12.70 7.12
CA HIS A 206 -20.10 -11.61 6.76
C HIS A 206 -19.89 -11.10 5.33
N LEU A 207 -18.63 -10.81 4.97
CA LEU A 207 -18.28 -10.24 3.66
C LEU A 207 -18.49 -11.25 2.53
N ALA A 208 -18.04 -12.49 2.71
CA ALA A 208 -18.16 -13.56 1.73
C ALA A 208 -19.62 -13.96 1.48
N LYS A 209 -20.44 -14.04 2.54
CA LYS A 209 -21.88 -14.32 2.41
C LYS A 209 -22.59 -13.26 1.56
N TYR A 210 -22.29 -11.98 1.81
CA TYR A 210 -22.87 -10.89 1.02
C TYR A 210 -22.41 -10.96 -0.44
N ALA A 211 -21.10 -11.10 -0.68
CA ALA A 211 -20.55 -11.19 -2.03
C ALA A 211 -21.13 -12.36 -2.83
N ALA A 212 -21.34 -13.52 -2.19
CA ALA A 212 -21.98 -14.68 -2.81
C ALA A 212 -23.46 -14.42 -3.14
N ALA A 213 -24.22 -13.84 -2.21
CA ALA A 213 -25.64 -13.52 -2.40
C ALA A 213 -25.88 -12.51 -3.54
N GLN A 214 -24.94 -11.60 -3.76
CA GLN A 214 -24.99 -10.61 -4.85
C GLN A 214 -24.26 -11.06 -6.12
N HIS A 215 -23.77 -12.31 -6.17
CA HIS A 215 -23.03 -12.88 -7.29
C HIS A 215 -21.85 -11.99 -7.76
N LEU A 216 -21.14 -11.38 -6.81
CA LEU A 216 -20.04 -10.47 -7.13
C LEU A 216 -18.88 -11.24 -7.78
N LYS A 217 -18.41 -10.70 -8.91
CA LYS A 217 -17.25 -11.27 -9.62
C LYS A 217 -15.95 -10.81 -8.94
N ARG A 218 -14.90 -11.63 -9.03
CA ARG A 218 -13.54 -11.24 -8.61
C ARG A 218 -13.04 -10.07 -9.46
N GLU A 219 -12.26 -9.19 -8.84
CA GLU A 219 -11.54 -8.14 -9.56
C GLU A 219 -10.25 -8.70 -10.19
N ASP A 220 -9.98 -8.37 -11.46
CA ASP A 220 -8.87 -8.91 -12.24
C ASP A 220 -8.21 -7.90 -13.22
N ASP A 221 -8.64 -6.64 -13.23
CA ASP A 221 -8.15 -5.57 -14.12
C ASP A 221 -7.66 -4.35 -13.34
N TYR A 222 -7.76 -4.37 -12.00
CA TYR A 222 -7.24 -3.32 -11.14
C TYR A 222 -5.71 -3.37 -11.07
N LEU A 223 -5.07 -2.22 -11.24
CA LEU A 223 -3.62 -2.09 -11.10
C LEU A 223 -3.26 -1.99 -9.61
N HIS A 224 -2.32 -2.80 -9.17
CA HIS A 224 -1.82 -2.84 -7.80
C HIS A 224 -0.33 -2.54 -7.76
N ASN A 225 0.13 -1.89 -6.69
CA ASN A 225 1.53 -1.82 -6.29
C ASN A 225 1.72 -2.71 -5.06
N ILE A 226 2.62 -3.68 -5.17
CA ILE A 226 2.90 -4.67 -4.13
C ILE A 226 4.38 -4.57 -3.78
N LEU A 227 4.67 -4.57 -2.48
CA LEU A 227 6.03 -4.69 -1.96
C LEU A 227 6.17 -6.04 -1.29
N GLY A 228 7.34 -6.67 -1.46
CA GLY A 228 7.67 -7.95 -0.85
C GLY A 228 9.13 -8.01 -0.42
N LEU A 229 9.44 -8.97 0.46
CA LEU A 229 10.81 -9.34 0.81
C LEU A 229 11.06 -10.78 0.40
N ASN A 230 12.23 -11.05 -0.18
CA ASN A 230 12.72 -12.41 -0.41
C ASN A 230 13.51 -12.94 0.80
N GLU A 231 14.00 -14.18 0.74
CA GLU A 231 14.78 -14.80 1.82
C GLU A 231 16.09 -14.05 2.15
N ALA A 232 16.68 -13.38 1.15
CA ALA A 232 17.88 -12.56 1.34
C ALA A 232 17.58 -11.18 1.96
N GLY A 233 16.31 -10.84 2.17
CA GLY A 233 15.88 -9.54 2.67
C GLY A 233 15.91 -8.43 1.62
N HIS A 234 16.02 -8.76 0.33
CA HIS A 234 15.93 -7.77 -0.74
C HIS A 234 14.49 -7.31 -0.93
N LEU A 235 14.32 -6.01 -1.19
CA LEU A 235 13.03 -5.41 -1.50
C LEU A 235 12.64 -5.73 -2.94
N ILE A 236 11.48 -6.36 -3.09
CA ILE A 236 10.86 -6.64 -4.38
C ILE A 236 9.64 -5.72 -4.53
N GLN A 237 9.56 -5.00 -5.63
CA GLN A 237 8.36 -4.25 -6.01
C GLN A 237 7.72 -4.89 -7.23
N TYR A 238 6.42 -5.12 -7.17
CA TYR A 238 5.64 -5.55 -8.32
C TYR A 238 4.42 -4.66 -8.54
N CYS A 239 4.36 -4.04 -9.71
CA CYS A 239 3.19 -3.35 -10.20
C CYS A 239 2.53 -4.21 -11.27
N GLY A 240 1.26 -4.57 -11.08
CA GLY A 240 0.57 -5.46 -12.01
C GLY A 240 -0.94 -5.42 -11.88
N LYS A 241 -1.63 -5.89 -12.91
CA LYS A 241 -3.09 -6.07 -12.93
C LYS A 241 -3.46 -7.51 -12.72
N GLY A 242 -4.46 -7.76 -11.90
CA GLY A 242 -4.98 -9.12 -11.66
C GLY A 242 -5.63 -9.25 -10.30
N LYS A 243 -6.11 -10.45 -10.00
CA LYS A 243 -6.57 -10.79 -8.66
C LYS A 243 -5.38 -10.78 -7.72
N LEU A 244 -5.53 -10.21 -6.52
CA LEU A 244 -4.45 -10.13 -5.54
C LEU A 244 -3.82 -11.51 -5.22
N GLU A 245 -4.63 -12.56 -5.14
CA GLU A 245 -4.16 -13.94 -4.96
C GLU A 245 -3.28 -14.43 -6.13
N ASP A 246 -3.59 -14.07 -7.37
CA ASP A 246 -2.82 -14.45 -8.56
C ASP A 246 -1.49 -13.70 -8.61
N LEU A 247 -1.51 -12.40 -8.27
CA LEU A 247 -0.30 -11.57 -8.17
C LEU A 247 0.63 -12.07 -7.05
N GLY A 248 0.06 -12.53 -5.94
CA GLY A 248 0.80 -13.19 -4.86
C GLY A 248 1.53 -14.46 -5.32
N ARG A 249 0.86 -15.32 -6.09
CA ARG A 249 1.49 -16.52 -6.68
C ARG A 249 2.61 -16.18 -7.64
N HIS A 250 2.46 -15.12 -8.41
CA HIS A 250 3.54 -14.61 -9.27
C HIS A 250 4.76 -14.13 -8.47
N LEU A 251 4.56 -13.50 -7.31
CA LEU A 251 5.66 -13.10 -6.43
C LEU A 251 6.36 -14.29 -5.78
N LEU A 252 5.60 -15.31 -5.35
CA LEU A 252 6.16 -16.56 -4.84
C LEU A 252 7.12 -17.22 -5.84
N SER A 253 6.79 -17.21 -7.14
CA SER A 253 7.69 -17.74 -8.17
C SER A 253 8.98 -16.93 -8.37
N HIS A 254 9.09 -15.75 -7.74
CA HIS A 254 10.29 -14.91 -7.72
C HIS A 254 10.99 -14.94 -6.34
N GLY A 255 10.69 -15.94 -5.50
CA GLY A 255 11.36 -16.15 -4.21
C GLY A 255 10.92 -15.17 -3.11
N VAL A 256 9.81 -14.45 -3.31
CA VAL A 256 9.24 -13.55 -2.31
C VAL A 256 8.58 -14.39 -1.22
N LYS A 257 8.93 -14.13 0.05
CA LYS A 257 8.46 -14.89 1.21
C LYS A 257 7.21 -14.25 1.85
N SER A 258 7.17 -12.92 1.84
CA SER A 258 6.07 -12.11 2.36
C SER A 258 5.90 -10.87 1.47
N ALA A 259 4.65 -10.44 1.27
CA ALA A 259 4.32 -9.27 0.46
C ALA A 259 2.97 -8.64 0.86
N ILE A 260 2.91 -7.32 0.75
CA ILE A 260 1.71 -6.51 0.98
C ILE A 260 1.40 -5.61 -0.22
N MET A 261 0.12 -5.45 -0.54
CA MET A 261 -0.35 -4.42 -1.46
C MET A 261 -0.38 -3.06 -0.75
N VAL A 262 0.24 -2.05 -1.35
CA VAL A 262 0.53 -0.74 -0.73
C VAL A 262 -0.03 0.44 -1.49
N ASP A 263 -0.38 0.25 -2.76
CA ASP A 263 -0.99 1.29 -3.59
C ASP A 263 -1.77 0.67 -4.76
N ASN A 264 -2.57 1.49 -5.45
CA ASN A 264 -3.42 1.00 -6.54
C ASN A 264 -3.84 2.08 -7.55
N SER A 265 -4.36 1.64 -8.70
CA SER A 265 -4.95 2.49 -9.75
C SER A 265 -4.06 3.71 -10.08
N GLY A 266 -4.66 4.89 -10.24
CA GLY A 266 -3.97 6.14 -10.56
C GLY A 266 -2.95 6.62 -9.54
N SER A 267 -2.82 5.95 -8.39
CA SER A 267 -1.81 6.29 -7.40
C SER A 267 -0.46 5.61 -7.62
N VAL A 268 -0.44 4.46 -8.32
CA VAL A 268 0.79 3.68 -8.54
C VAL A 268 1.81 4.50 -9.32
N THR A 269 2.99 4.71 -8.72
CA THR A 269 4.13 5.33 -9.39
C THR A 269 5.47 4.89 -8.78
N THR A 270 6.50 4.94 -9.61
CA THR A 270 7.88 4.69 -9.26
C THR A 270 8.75 5.68 -10.02
N ILE A 271 9.48 6.51 -9.27
CA ILE A 271 10.29 7.59 -9.82
C ILE A 271 11.73 7.43 -9.34
N PHE A 272 12.67 7.54 -10.26
CA PHE A 272 14.09 7.45 -10.01
C PHE A 272 14.76 8.82 -10.11
N PHE A 273 15.60 9.11 -9.11
CA PHE A 273 16.37 10.34 -8.96
C PHE A 273 17.85 10.00 -9.06
N PRO A 274 18.46 9.97 -10.27
CA PRO A 274 19.83 9.50 -10.47
C PRO A 274 20.91 10.29 -9.74
N LYS A 275 20.64 11.56 -9.38
CA LYS A 275 21.56 12.43 -8.61
C LYS A 275 20.96 12.82 -7.26
N GLY A 276 20.11 11.96 -6.73
CA GLY A 276 19.33 12.22 -5.53
C GLY A 276 18.49 13.49 -5.64
N ALA A 277 18.47 14.27 -4.57
CA ALA A 277 17.74 15.54 -4.47
C ALA A 277 18.18 16.60 -5.50
N GLN A 278 19.38 16.48 -6.07
CA GLN A 278 19.89 17.39 -7.10
C GLN A 278 19.40 17.02 -8.51
N THR A 279 18.56 16.00 -8.65
CA THR A 279 17.99 15.60 -9.94
C THR A 279 17.03 16.66 -10.44
N GLU A 280 17.40 17.36 -11.52
CA GLU A 280 16.51 18.34 -12.18
C GLU A 280 15.34 17.67 -12.91
N ASN A 281 15.57 16.47 -13.48
CA ASN A 281 14.58 15.72 -14.27
C ASN A 281 14.46 14.29 -13.75
N PRO A 282 13.60 14.04 -12.74
CA PRO A 282 13.33 12.70 -12.24
C PRO A 282 12.75 11.79 -13.33
N ILE A 283 13.15 10.52 -13.31
CA ILE A 283 12.77 9.54 -14.33
C ILE A 283 11.60 8.71 -13.81
N GLN A 284 10.43 8.83 -14.45
CA GLN A 284 9.29 7.98 -14.13
C GLN A 284 9.50 6.58 -14.72
N LEU A 285 9.91 5.62 -13.89
CA LEU A 285 10.09 4.23 -14.29
C LEU A 285 8.75 3.52 -14.53
N PHE A 286 7.73 3.88 -13.74
CA PHE A 286 6.40 3.32 -13.88
C PHE A 286 5.34 4.28 -13.35
N ALA A 287 4.21 4.37 -14.03
CA ALA A 287 3.01 5.01 -13.51
C ALA A 287 1.76 4.45 -14.16
N ALA A 288 0.65 4.51 -13.43
CA ALA A 288 -0.65 4.13 -13.96
C ALA A 288 -1.12 5.04 -15.11
N PRO A 289 -1.97 4.57 -16.03
CA PRO A 289 -2.49 5.41 -17.12
C PRO A 289 -3.26 6.66 -16.67
N ASN A 290 -3.90 6.60 -15.50
CA ASN A 290 -4.61 7.71 -14.85
C ASN A 290 -3.78 8.30 -13.70
N HIS A 291 -2.45 8.37 -13.87
CA HIS A 291 -1.52 8.75 -12.82
C HIS A 291 -1.87 10.10 -12.19
N ARG A 292 -1.85 10.13 -10.86
CA ARG A 292 -1.97 11.32 -10.02
C ARG A 292 -0.63 11.52 -9.33
N HIS A 293 0.06 12.61 -9.61
CA HIS A 293 1.43 12.78 -9.12
C HIS A 293 1.54 12.94 -7.60
N ALA A 294 0.63 13.70 -6.99
CA ALA A 294 0.67 13.95 -5.54
C ALA A 294 0.06 12.79 -4.73
N GLY A 295 0.71 12.43 -3.62
CA GLY A 295 0.31 11.36 -2.71
C GLY A 295 0.45 11.73 -1.24
N THR A 296 -0.07 10.86 -0.39
CA THR A 296 -0.01 11.01 1.07
C THR A 296 1.20 10.32 1.69
N ALA A 297 1.75 9.31 1.01
CA ALA A 297 2.89 8.55 1.50
C ALA A 297 3.75 8.04 0.34
N TYR A 298 5.06 8.07 0.56
CA TYR A 298 6.09 7.51 -0.31
C TYR A 298 7.15 6.79 0.49
N LEU A 299 7.66 5.71 -0.08
CA LEU A 299 8.89 5.07 0.33
C LEU A 299 10.04 5.67 -0.48
N ILE A 300 10.98 6.34 0.19
CA ILE A 300 12.17 6.90 -0.45
C ILE A 300 13.35 5.97 -0.13
N VAL A 301 13.86 5.29 -1.15
CA VAL A 301 14.96 4.33 -1.04
C VAL A 301 16.25 5.01 -1.48
N GLU A 302 17.19 5.21 -0.55
CA GLU A 302 18.57 5.57 -0.88
C GLU A 302 19.30 4.34 -1.43
N LEU A 303 19.88 4.48 -2.62
CA LEU A 303 20.63 3.44 -3.31
C LEU A 303 22.14 3.68 -3.16
N LEU A 304 22.92 2.59 -3.21
CA LEU A 304 24.39 2.65 -3.18
C LEU A 304 24.98 3.28 -4.46
N ASP A 305 24.34 3.06 -5.61
CA ASP A 305 24.74 3.61 -6.90
C ASP A 305 23.52 3.80 -7.83
N ALA A 306 23.77 4.40 -9.01
CA ALA A 306 22.75 4.73 -10.00
C ALA A 306 22.64 3.67 -11.12
N ALA A 307 23.35 2.54 -11.02
CA ALA A 307 23.39 1.55 -12.07
C ALA A 307 22.08 0.76 -12.14
N PHE A 308 21.63 0.48 -13.37
CA PHE A 308 20.56 -0.48 -13.64
C PHE A 308 21.20 -1.84 -13.92
N GLN A 309 20.68 -2.89 -13.28
CA GLN A 309 21.04 -4.28 -13.55
C GLN A 309 19.85 -5.02 -14.16
#